data_AF-E1EXD0-F1
#
_entry.id   AF-E1EXD0-F1
#
_cell.length_a   1.000
_cell.length_b   1.000
_cell.length_c   1.000
_cell.angle_alpha   90.00
_cell.angle_beta   90.00
_cell.angle_gamma   90.00
#
_symmetry.space_group_name_H-M   'P 1'
#
loop_
_entity.id
_entity.type
_entity.pdbx_description
1 polymer ?
#
loop_
_entity_poly.entity_id
_entity_poly.type
_entity_poly.pdbx_seq_one_letter_code
_entity_poly.pdbx_strand_id
1 'polypeptide(L)'
;MNRAGSEHAAYIKECIANGVIVDGMITAALLHDFCIASNKEVIIIDGFPRSVNNYNCFLKIFGETPHIMLTLSCSEETLRGRIHQRILSKSTRIDDNEETLMKRMAIYNSETQEIYKEFDHKGLRISVETTNNIEETHQRILNKLAPYIR
;
A
#
# COMPACT_ATOMS: atom_id res chain seq x y z
N MET A 1 1.46 1.94 -13.71
CA MET A 1 2.61 1.02 -13.58
C MET A 1 2.78 0.04 -14.74
N ASN A 2 1.82 -0.11 -15.68
CA ASN A 2 2.02 -0.85 -16.93
C ASN A 2 2.21 0.14 -18.09
N ARG A 3 3.46 0.55 -18.36
CA ARG A 3 3.82 1.12 -19.67
C ARG A 3 4.40 -0.02 -20.50
N ALA A 4 3.76 -0.34 -21.62
CA ALA A 4 4.31 -1.29 -22.58
C ALA A 4 5.69 -0.76 -23.03
N GLY A 5 6.76 -1.53 -22.78
CA GLY A 5 8.13 -1.17 -23.14
C GLY A 5 9.02 -0.62 -22.01
N SER A 6 8.61 -0.68 -20.72
CA SER A 6 9.57 -0.39 -19.64
C SER A 6 10.54 -1.56 -19.41
N GLU A 7 11.83 -1.25 -19.22
CA GLU A 7 12.89 -2.24 -18.97
C GLU A 7 12.56 -3.16 -17.77
N HIS A 8 11.86 -2.63 -16.77
CA HIS A 8 11.50 -3.35 -15.56
C HIS A 8 10.16 -4.10 -15.61
N ALA A 9 9.39 -4.00 -16.70
CA ALA A 9 8.02 -4.54 -16.75
C ALA A 9 7.95 -6.06 -16.49
N ALA A 10 8.87 -6.83 -17.08
CA ALA A 10 8.92 -8.29 -16.90
C ALA A 10 9.27 -8.66 -15.45
N TYR A 11 10.30 -8.03 -14.90
CA TYR A 11 10.74 -8.22 -13.51
C TYR A 11 9.63 -7.88 -12.51
N ILE A 12 8.96 -6.74 -12.68
CA ILE A 12 7.85 -6.31 -11.82
C ILE A 12 6.71 -7.35 -11.87
N LYS A 13 6.38 -7.84 -13.06
CA LYS A 13 5.32 -8.84 -13.23
C LYS A 13 5.64 -10.15 -12.51
N GLU A 14 6.89 -10.59 -12.57
CA GLU A 14 7.37 -11.79 -11.86
C GLU A 14 7.31 -11.62 -10.34
N CYS A 15 7.78 -10.49 -9.80
CA CYS A 15 7.69 -10.20 -8.37
C CYS A 15 6.24 -10.24 -7.88
N ILE A 16 5.32 -9.59 -8.61
CA ILE A 16 3.90 -9.56 -8.26
C ILE A 16 3.29 -10.98 -8.25
N ALA A 17 3.56 -11.77 -9.29
CA ALA A 17 3.04 -13.14 -9.40
C ALA A 17 3.50 -14.04 -8.24
N ASN A 18 4.72 -13.84 -7.75
CA ASN A 18 5.30 -14.62 -6.65
C ASN A 18 5.05 -14.03 -5.26
N GLY A 19 4.31 -12.91 -5.17
CA GLY A 19 4.06 -12.21 -3.91
C GLY A 19 5.31 -11.54 -3.30
N VAL A 20 6.35 -11.33 -4.09
CA VAL A 20 7.62 -10.71 -3.69
C VAL A 20 7.53 -9.20 -3.87
N ILE A 21 8.16 -8.45 -2.96
CA ILE A 21 8.27 -6.99 -3.08
C ILE A 21 9.28 -6.65 -4.18
N VAL A 22 8.84 -5.86 -5.16
CA VAL A 22 9.72 -5.26 -6.18
C VAL A 22 10.78 -4.41 -5.49
N ASP A 23 11.99 -4.35 -6.05
CA ASP A 23 13.04 -3.44 -5.58
C ASP A 23 12.49 -2.04 -5.25
N GLY A 24 12.86 -1.56 -4.06
CA GLY A 24 12.35 -0.32 -3.50
C GLY A 24 12.80 0.91 -4.28
N MET A 25 14.01 0.91 -4.85
CA MET A 25 14.53 2.02 -5.64
C MET A 25 13.79 2.12 -6.98
N ILE A 26 13.56 0.99 -7.64
CA ILE A 26 12.76 0.95 -8.89
C ILE A 26 11.35 1.49 -8.61
N THR A 27 10.70 1.00 -7.55
CA THR A 27 9.32 1.39 -7.24
C THR A 27 9.23 2.87 -6.85
N ALA A 28 10.14 3.35 -6.00
CA ALA A 28 10.18 4.74 -5.57
C ALA A 28 10.46 5.71 -6.74
N ALA A 29 11.40 5.38 -7.64
CA ALA A 29 11.68 6.18 -8.82
C ALA A 29 10.46 6.28 -9.75
N LEU A 30 9.78 5.15 -10.03
CA LEU A 30 8.57 5.15 -10.86
C LEU A 30 7.43 5.97 -10.25
N LEU A 31 7.26 5.92 -8.93
CA LEU A 31 6.27 6.73 -8.22
C LEU A 31 6.63 8.21 -8.25
N HIS A 32 7.89 8.56 -8.04
CA HIS A 32 8.37 9.92 -8.06
C HIS A 32 8.18 10.57 -9.44
N ASP A 33 8.59 9.90 -10.51
CA ASP A 33 8.39 10.37 -11.88
C ASP A 33 6.90 10.56 -12.21
N PHE A 34 6.04 9.66 -11.73
CA PHE A 34 4.60 9.81 -11.86
C PHE A 34 4.09 11.04 -11.11
N CYS A 35 4.56 11.27 -9.87
CA CYS A 35 4.12 12.41 -9.06
C CYS A 35 4.47 13.73 -9.75
N ILE A 36 5.72 13.88 -10.21
CA ILE A 36 6.18 15.08 -10.95
C ILE A 36 5.35 15.26 -12.22
N ALA A 37 5.18 14.21 -13.03
CA ALA A 37 4.46 14.31 -14.29
C ALA A 37 2.96 14.59 -14.11
N SER A 38 2.35 14.14 -13.00
CA SER A 38 0.92 14.31 -12.75
C SER A 38 0.52 15.78 -12.52
N ASN A 39 1.45 16.60 -12.01
CA ASN A 39 1.21 17.99 -11.60
C ASN A 39 -0.07 18.16 -10.76
N LYS A 40 -0.33 17.20 -9.86
CA LYS A 40 -1.46 17.21 -8.93
C LYS A 40 -0.99 17.68 -7.56
N GLU A 41 -1.82 18.49 -6.90
CA GLU A 41 -1.56 18.94 -5.52
C GLU A 41 -1.65 17.79 -4.52
N VAL A 42 -2.57 16.85 -4.75
CA VAL A 42 -2.79 15.70 -3.87
C VAL A 42 -2.65 14.41 -4.67
N ILE A 43 -1.81 13.50 -4.15
CA ILE A 43 -1.58 12.17 -4.72
C ILE A 43 -1.74 11.13 -3.62
N ILE A 44 -2.54 10.12 -3.90
CA ILE A 44 -2.69 8.95 -3.02
C ILE A 44 -1.85 7.82 -3.61
N ILE A 45 -0.85 7.40 -2.85
CA ILE A 45 -0.03 6.23 -3.18
C ILE A 45 -0.63 5.04 -2.43
N ASP A 46 -1.24 4.11 -3.16
CA ASP A 46 -1.82 2.91 -2.59
C ASP A 46 -0.80 1.76 -2.60
N GLY A 47 -0.58 1.17 -1.42
CA GLY A 47 0.23 -0.04 -1.27
C GLY A 47 1.74 0.17 -1.37
N PHE A 48 2.26 1.38 -1.15
CA PHE A 48 3.69 1.65 -0.97
C PHE A 48 3.89 2.74 0.11
N PRO A 49 4.87 2.61 1.02
CA PRO A 49 5.84 1.52 1.17
C PRO A 49 5.25 0.24 1.80
N ARG A 50 5.83 -0.93 1.50
CA ARG A 50 5.42 -2.23 2.10
C ARG A 50 6.41 -2.80 3.11
N SER A 51 7.62 -2.24 3.17
CA SER A 51 8.72 -2.70 4.01
C SER A 51 9.55 -1.50 4.48
N VAL A 52 10.34 -1.68 5.54
CA VAL A 52 11.25 -0.63 6.04
C VAL A 52 12.24 -0.22 4.94
N ASN A 53 12.73 -1.19 4.16
CA ASN A 53 13.60 -0.91 3.02
C ASN A 53 12.89 -0.06 1.95
N ASN A 54 11.63 -0.38 1.59
CA ASN A 54 10.85 0.45 0.65
C ASN A 54 10.68 1.88 1.15
N TYR A 55 10.43 2.06 2.45
CA TYR A 55 10.29 3.39 3.03
C TYR A 55 11.62 4.16 3.02
N ASN A 56 12.74 3.52 3.32
CA ASN A 56 14.06 4.14 3.18
C ASN A 56 14.36 4.55 1.72
N CYS A 57 13.98 3.72 0.74
CA CYS A 57 14.07 4.07 -0.67
C CYS A 57 13.16 5.26 -1.02
N PHE A 58 11.94 5.32 -0.47
CA PHE A 58 11.04 6.47 -0.63
C PHE A 58 11.74 7.75 -0.15
N LEU A 59 12.24 7.77 1.08
CA LEU A 59 12.92 8.95 1.64
C LEU A 59 14.13 9.35 0.81
N LYS A 60 14.89 8.39 0.28
CA LYS A 60 16.07 8.67 -0.55
C LYS A 60 15.70 9.31 -1.90
N ILE A 61 14.61 8.87 -2.53
CA ILE A 61 14.18 9.36 -3.84
C ILE A 61 13.37 10.65 -3.74
N PHE A 62 12.41 10.71 -2.82
CA PHE A 62 11.54 11.87 -2.63
C PHE A 62 12.22 12.98 -1.80
N GLY A 63 13.18 12.63 -0.96
CA GLY A 63 13.87 13.60 -0.08
C GLY A 63 13.06 14.03 1.15
N GLU A 64 11.82 13.58 1.28
CA GLU A 64 10.89 13.95 2.34
C GLU A 64 9.95 12.80 2.74
N THR A 65 9.27 12.94 3.88
CA THR A 65 8.24 12.00 4.32
C THR A 65 6.90 12.31 3.64
N PRO A 66 6.02 11.31 3.44
CA PRO A 66 4.62 11.59 3.10
C PRO A 66 3.96 12.50 4.15
N HIS A 67 3.05 13.37 3.69
CA HIS A 67 2.30 14.27 4.56
C HIS A 67 1.47 13.52 5.62
N ILE A 68 0.84 12.42 5.21
CA ILE A 68 0.04 11.55 6.09
C ILE A 68 0.14 10.10 5.62
N MET A 69 -0.09 9.17 6.54
CA MET A 69 -0.28 7.74 6.25
C MET A 69 -1.68 7.30 6.66
N LEU A 70 -2.54 7.01 5.69
CA LEU A 70 -3.85 6.42 5.95
C LEU A 70 -3.70 4.90 6.09
N THR A 71 -4.09 4.34 7.23
CA THR A 71 -4.12 2.89 7.43
C THR A 71 -5.54 2.41 7.68
N LEU A 72 -5.91 1.32 7.01
CA LEU A 72 -7.20 0.65 7.18
C LEU A 72 -7.01 -0.60 8.05
N SER A 73 -7.68 -0.68 9.19
CA SER A 73 -7.62 -1.83 10.09
C SER A 73 -8.90 -2.67 10.04
N CYS A 74 -8.74 -3.98 10.21
CA CYS A 74 -9.84 -4.91 10.51
C CYS A 74 -9.30 -6.09 11.31
N SER A 75 -10.19 -6.92 11.84
CA SER A 75 -9.78 -8.19 12.45
C SER A 75 -9.13 -9.12 11.40
N GLU A 76 -8.24 -10.00 11.85
CA GLU A 76 -7.63 -11.01 11.00
C GLU A 76 -8.69 -11.92 10.36
N GLU A 77 -9.72 -12.29 11.11
CA GLU A 77 -10.87 -13.06 10.63
C GLU A 77 -11.55 -12.36 9.44
N THR A 78 -11.82 -11.05 9.57
CA THR A 78 -12.41 -10.26 8.48
C THR A 78 -11.48 -10.19 7.27
N LEU A 79 -10.17 -10.04 7.49
CA LEU A 79 -9.18 -10.00 6.42
C LEU A 79 -9.15 -11.33 5.64
N ARG A 80 -9.06 -12.46 6.35
CA ARG A 80 -9.07 -13.80 5.75
C ARG A 80 -10.37 -14.07 5.00
N GLY A 81 -11.51 -13.71 5.59
CA GLY A 81 -12.83 -13.83 4.94
C GLY A 81 -12.90 -13.05 3.62
N ARG A 82 -12.43 -11.79 3.61
CA ARG A 82 -12.40 -10.95 2.39
C ARG A 82 -11.52 -11.56 1.30
N ILE A 83 -10.37 -12.11 1.66
CA ILE A 83 -9.45 -12.73 0.69
C ILE A 83 -10.03 -14.03 0.15
N HIS A 84 -10.62 -14.86 1.01
CA HIS A 84 -11.31 -16.07 0.58
C HIS A 84 -12.44 -15.77 -0.41
N GLN A 85 -13.27 -14.75 -0.14
CA GLN A 85 -14.32 -14.32 -1.07
C GLN A 85 -13.74 -13.85 -2.42
N ARG A 86 -12.60 -13.15 -2.44
CA ARG A 86 -11.93 -12.76 -3.70
C ARG A 86 -11.49 -13.98 -4.51
N ILE A 87 -10.87 -14.96 -3.85
CA ILE A 87 -10.47 -16.24 -4.47
C ILE A 87 -11.69 -16.94 -5.10
N LEU A 88 -12.79 -17.05 -4.34
CA LEU A 88 -14.02 -17.70 -4.80
C LEU A 88 -14.69 -16.95 -5.96
N SER A 89 -14.66 -15.62 -5.94
CA SER A 89 -15.25 -14.78 -6.99
C SER A 89 -14.53 -14.85 -8.34
N LYS A 90 -13.45 -15.65 -8.46
CA LYS A 90 -12.56 -15.68 -9.64
C LYS A 90 -12.05 -14.28 -10.01
N SER A 91 -11.81 -13.44 -9.00
CA SER A 91 -11.05 -12.20 -9.15
C SER A 91 -9.76 -12.53 -9.91
N THR A 92 -9.51 -11.81 -11.01
CA THR A 92 -8.45 -12.03 -12.01
C THR A 92 -7.02 -11.80 -11.49
N ARG A 93 -6.82 -11.81 -10.16
CA ARG A 93 -5.54 -11.61 -9.51
C ARG A 93 -4.79 -12.92 -9.38
N ILE A 94 -3.63 -12.96 -10.01
CA ILE A 94 -2.74 -14.14 -10.08
C ILE A 94 -2.18 -14.48 -8.67
N ASP A 95 -2.17 -13.50 -7.77
CA ASP A 95 -1.59 -13.53 -6.44
C ASP A 95 -2.59 -13.82 -5.30
N ASP A 96 -3.87 -14.02 -5.59
CA ASP A 96 -4.87 -14.38 -4.58
C ASP A 96 -4.80 -15.90 -4.31
N ASN A 97 -3.79 -16.34 -3.54
CA ASN A 97 -3.65 -17.71 -3.03
C ASN A 97 -3.15 -17.73 -1.58
N GLU A 98 -3.33 -18.86 -0.89
CA GLU A 98 -3.02 -18.98 0.54
C GLU A 98 -1.54 -18.78 0.86
N GLU A 99 -0.64 -19.29 0.02
CA GLU A 99 0.81 -19.13 0.21
C GLU A 99 1.23 -17.65 0.13
N THR A 100 0.71 -16.92 -0.86
CA THR A 100 0.98 -15.50 -1.05
C THR A 100 0.39 -14.67 0.08
N LEU A 101 -0.78 -15.05 0.59
CA LEU A 101 -1.38 -14.43 1.77
C LEU A 101 -0.47 -14.56 2.99
N MET A 102 0.01 -15.77 3.28
CA MET A 102 0.90 -16.02 4.42
C MET A 102 2.19 -15.19 4.33
N LYS A 103 2.81 -15.14 3.15
CA LYS A 103 4.00 -14.31 2.89
C LYS A 103 3.73 -12.82 3.15
N ARG A 104 2.58 -12.31 2.68
CA ARG A 104 2.20 -10.90 2.89
C ARG A 104 1.91 -10.58 4.35
N MET A 105 1.23 -11.49 5.07
CA MET A 105 0.98 -11.31 6.50
C MET A 105 2.27 -11.32 7.32
N ALA A 106 3.22 -12.20 6.97
CA ALA A 106 4.52 -12.24 7.63
C ALA A 106 5.26 -10.90 7.51
N ILE A 107 5.38 -10.37 6.28
CA ILE A 107 6.01 -9.06 6.01
C ILE A 107 5.27 -7.94 6.74
N TYR A 108 3.92 -7.97 6.70
CA TYR A 108 3.12 -6.96 7.38
C TYR A 108 3.44 -6.89 8.87
N ASN A 109 3.49 -8.05 9.53
CA ASN A 109 3.75 -8.17 10.96
C ASN A 109 5.21 -7.82 11.33
N SER A 110 6.19 -8.17 10.50
CA SER A 110 7.60 -7.96 10.82
C SER A 110 8.15 -6.60 10.40
N GLU A 111 7.63 -6.02 9.31
CA GLU A 111 8.20 -4.81 8.70
C GLU A 111 7.20 -3.66 8.60
N THR A 112 5.99 -3.90 8.08
CA THR A 112 5.03 -2.81 7.86
C THR A 112 4.58 -2.17 9.19
N GLN A 113 4.45 -2.97 10.26
CA GLN A 113 4.13 -2.46 11.60
C GLN A 113 5.19 -1.48 12.14
N GLU A 114 6.47 -1.66 11.83
CA GLU A 114 7.52 -0.75 12.30
C GLU A 114 7.39 0.63 11.66
N ILE A 115 7.01 0.67 10.38
CA ILE A 115 6.70 1.92 9.68
C ILE A 115 5.51 2.61 10.35
N TYR A 116 4.46 1.85 10.72
CA TYR A 116 3.29 2.42 11.39
C TYR A 116 3.66 3.08 12.72
N LYS A 117 4.50 2.43 13.54
CA LYS A 117 5.00 2.99 14.80
C LYS A 117 5.74 4.30 14.58
N GLU A 118 6.58 4.39 13.55
CA GLU A 118 7.28 5.64 13.21
C GLU A 118 6.30 6.77 12.89
N PHE A 119 5.28 6.51 12.07
CA PHE A 119 4.27 7.52 11.72
C PHE A 119 3.35 7.87 12.89
N ASP A 120 3.05 6.92 13.78
CA ASP A 120 2.32 7.19 15.03
C ASP A 120 3.13 8.13 15.94
N HIS A 121 4.43 7.88 16.13
CA HIS A 121 5.30 8.75 16.93
C HIS A 121 5.41 10.17 16.35
N LYS A 122 5.34 10.32 15.02
CA LYS A 122 5.35 11.63 14.35
C LYS A 122 3.96 12.29 14.30
N GLY A 123 2.89 11.60 14.71
CA GLY A 123 1.52 12.09 14.61
C GLY A 123 1.02 12.19 13.16
N LEU A 124 1.63 11.47 12.22
CA LEU A 124 1.32 11.51 10.79
C LEU A 124 0.43 10.34 10.33
N ARG A 125 0.20 9.36 11.20
CA ARG A 125 -0.67 8.22 10.90
C ARG A 125 -2.13 8.53 11.22
N ILE A 126 -2.99 8.26 10.25
CA ILE A 126 -4.45 8.31 10.39
C ILE A 126 -4.97 6.88 10.25
N SER A 127 -5.37 6.28 11.37
CA SER A 127 -5.94 4.93 11.36
C SER A 127 -7.46 4.96 11.31
N VAL A 128 -8.04 4.16 10.42
CA VAL A 128 -9.49 3.99 10.25
C VAL A 128 -9.84 2.51 10.35
N GLU A 129 -10.71 2.18 11.29
CA GLU A 129 -11.29 0.84 11.39
C GLU A 129 -12.34 0.65 10.29
N THR A 130 -12.13 -0.38 9.47
CA THR A 130 -13.05 -0.76 8.40
C THR A 130 -14.15 -1.68 8.91
N THR A 131 -15.36 -1.48 8.40
CA THR A 131 -16.51 -2.34 8.67
C THR A 131 -16.86 -3.16 7.43
N ASN A 132 -17.86 -4.05 7.52
CA ASN A 132 -18.39 -4.74 6.35
C ASN A 132 -19.29 -3.85 5.48
N ASN A 133 -19.48 -2.57 5.86
CA ASN A 133 -20.19 -1.57 5.08
C ASN A 133 -19.18 -0.60 4.45
N ILE A 134 -19.12 -0.61 3.11
CA ILE A 134 -18.21 0.25 2.33
C ILE A 134 -18.55 1.73 2.55
N GLU A 135 -19.83 2.09 2.56
CA GLU A 135 -20.26 3.49 2.72
C GLU A 135 -19.90 4.03 4.10
N GLU A 136 -20.10 3.22 5.14
CA GLU A 136 -19.68 3.59 6.49
C GLU A 136 -18.17 3.77 6.58
N THR A 137 -17.40 2.85 6.00
CA THR A 137 -15.93 2.94 5.97
C THR A 137 -15.48 4.19 5.19
N HIS A 138 -16.11 4.48 4.06
CA HIS A 138 -15.85 5.66 3.25
C HIS A 138 -16.11 6.95 4.02
N GLN A 139 -17.26 7.06 4.71
CA GLN A 139 -17.57 8.23 5.52
C GLN A 139 -16.59 8.40 6.69
N ARG A 140 -16.17 7.30 7.34
CA ARG A 140 -15.13 7.34 8.39
C ARG A 140 -13.80 7.88 7.85
N ILE A 141 -13.40 7.47 6.63
CA ILE A 141 -12.19 7.98 5.97
C ILE A 141 -12.33 9.49 5.70
N LEU A 142 -13.42 9.93 5.07
CA LEU A 142 -13.65 11.34 4.77
C LEU A 142 -13.61 12.22 6.03
N ASN A 143 -14.29 11.80 7.09
CA ASN A 143 -14.31 12.54 8.35
C ASN A 143 -12.92 12.68 8.97
N LYS A 144 -12.07 11.66 8.84
CA LYS A 144 -10.69 11.67 9.36
C LYS A 144 -9.72 12.47 8.49
N LEU A 145 -9.97 12.52 7.18
CA LEU A 145 -9.14 13.25 6.22
C LEU A 145 -9.56 14.72 6.04
N ALA A 146 -10.78 15.10 6.43
CA ALA A 146 -11.28 16.47 6.29
C ALA A 146 -10.33 17.58 6.80
N PRO A 147 -9.56 17.40 7.90
CA PRO A 147 -8.59 18.41 8.33
C PRO A 147 -7.37 18.59 7.40
N TYR A 148 -7.12 17.61 6.51
CA TYR A 148 -5.92 17.51 5.68
C TYR A 148 -6.17 17.82 4.21
N ILE A 149 -7.44 17.76 3.78
CA ILE A 149 -7.86 18.03 2.41
C ILE A 149 -8.60 19.37 2.43
N ARG A 150 -8.01 20.39 1.82
CA ARG A 150 -8.62 21.72 1.65
C ARG A 150 -9.34 21.82 0.32
#